data_AF-A0A427N3G2-F1
#
_entry.id   AF-A0A427N3G2-F1
#
_cell.length_a   1.000
_cell.length_b   1.000
_cell.length_c   1.000
_cell.angle_alpha   90.00
_cell.angle_beta   90.00
_cell.angle_gamma   90.00
#
_symmetry.space_group_name_H-M   'P 1'
#
loop_
_entity.id
_entity.type
_entity.pdbx_description
1 polymer ?
#
loop_
_entity_poly.entity_id
_entity_poly.type
_entity_poly.pdbx_seq_one_letter_code
_entity_poly.pdbx_strand_id
1 'polypeptide(L)'
;MAFTIARSLVAFGVAVSAGLFISIGLQQSALERLKVNGPVYEQVVYGKDLVADILPPPLFVVESYMLSFEASKFPELTETNLAKIANLKAAYDDRRADWKTTRLPQALKDELENDVVVKGDVFWDVMNREIIPALNAKNEDKARGAIEQLRVAFHTHQDAVEKLVENSDAFMKDEESNAASEIVSWTIYAGAAGFGSFALLLVGLYLLRRRAIVPLDGMKAYMGNLAEGDFSTEVPYADRSDEIGAMSKAVAVFRRNALERQDAQKRETALRDAEFERERSQMAEKAAEEQTRETVIDQLTYGLDQLSHGNLDCRITTPFAAAYEALRAKFNDSMNALSASMAEIAQTSGQVGSSSTNITNAAASLASRTEQQATMLEEAATALKQMNAKTKDASHHAGKATGMMAETRTSAEHSAAVVRDAIAAMERIEGSSAQIGDIVNVIDEIAFQTNLLALNAGVEAARAGEAGKGFAVVAQEVRELALRSANAAKEIRALISTSSTQVSTGVELVNRTGKALMEIEGQVEQVSGLIARIASVSSEQATAISEINASVSALDEVTQRNAAMAVETVSACRALGNQTQTLEGVVGRFQIEAPAAGGARPQRAA
;
A
#
# COMPACT_ATOMS: atom_id res chain seq x y z
N MET A 1 26.48 67.97 11.95
CA MET A 1 25.22 67.75 11.22
C MET A 1 24.17 67.29 12.22
N ALA A 2 23.07 68.04 12.39
CA ALA A 2 22.01 67.66 13.33
C ALA A 2 21.26 66.41 12.82
N PHE A 3 21.02 65.43 13.70
CA PHE A 3 20.23 64.24 13.39
C PHE A 3 18.73 64.60 13.40
N THR A 4 18.22 64.93 12.22
CA THR A 4 16.80 65.14 11.92
C THR A 4 16.01 63.85 12.11
N ILE A 5 14.79 63.93 12.65
CA ILE A 5 13.87 62.80 12.86
C ILE A 5 13.64 62.03 11.54
N ALA A 6 13.55 62.76 10.42
CA ALA A 6 13.39 62.15 9.09
C ALA A 6 14.57 61.22 8.70
N ARG A 7 15.82 61.62 8.97
CA ARG A 7 17.01 60.81 8.66
C ARG A 7 17.11 59.56 9.55
N SER A 8 16.70 59.64 10.82
CA SER A 8 16.65 58.45 11.69
C SER A 8 15.59 57.44 11.23
N LEU A 9 14.46 57.92 10.70
CA LEU A 9 13.39 57.10 10.15
C LEU A 9 13.82 56.35 8.88
N VAL A 10 14.52 57.05 7.97
CA VAL A 10 15.07 56.43 6.76
C VAL A 10 16.16 55.42 7.10
N ALA A 11 17.10 55.75 7.99
CA ALA A 11 18.15 54.82 8.41
C ALA A 11 17.57 53.56 9.09
N PHE A 12 16.53 53.72 9.90
CA PHE A 12 15.79 52.61 10.52
C PHE A 12 15.07 51.74 9.46
N GLY A 13 14.36 52.36 8.52
CA GLY A 13 13.69 51.64 7.43
C GLY A 13 14.65 50.83 6.56
N VAL A 14 15.83 51.38 6.26
CA VAL A 14 16.89 50.67 5.51
C VAL A 14 17.42 49.48 6.31
N ALA A 15 17.66 49.63 7.61
CA ALA A 15 18.18 48.54 8.45
C ALA A 15 17.19 47.37 8.59
N VAL A 16 15.90 47.67 8.80
CA VAL A 16 14.84 46.64 8.89
C VAL A 16 14.65 45.95 7.54
N SER A 17 14.64 46.70 6.44
CA SER A 17 14.49 46.14 5.09
C SER A 17 15.66 45.23 4.72
N ALA A 18 16.90 45.63 5.03
CA ALA A 18 18.09 44.82 4.79
C ALA A 18 18.05 43.49 5.56
N GLY A 19 17.63 43.50 6.83
CA GLY A 19 17.48 42.26 7.61
C GLY A 19 16.41 41.32 7.04
N LEU A 20 15.33 41.88 6.49
CA LEU A 20 14.25 41.11 5.87
C LEU A 20 14.69 40.48 4.53
N PHE A 21 15.43 41.23 3.71
CA PHE A 21 16.02 40.69 2.46
C PHE A 21 17.05 39.58 2.73
N ILE A 22 17.87 39.70 3.78
CA ILE A 22 18.79 38.63 4.18
C ILE A 22 18.01 37.38 4.59
N SER A 23 16.97 37.52 5.41
CA SER A 23 16.13 36.38 5.84
C SER A 23 15.47 35.67 4.64
N ILE A 24 14.91 36.43 3.70
CA ILE A 24 14.33 35.89 2.46
C ILE A 24 15.39 35.18 1.61
N GLY A 25 16.58 35.77 1.45
CA GLY A 25 17.68 35.17 0.69
C GLY A 25 18.17 33.84 1.27
N LEU A 26 18.24 33.73 2.60
CA LEU A 26 18.57 32.47 3.30
C LEU A 26 17.47 31.42 3.08
N GLN A 27 16.19 31.81 3.14
CA GLN A 27 15.07 30.90 2.84
C GLN A 27 15.08 30.43 1.39
N GLN A 28 15.35 31.32 0.45
CA GLN A 28 15.38 30.99 -0.98
C GLN A 28 16.55 30.05 -1.32
N SER A 29 17.72 30.27 -0.71
CA SER A 29 18.88 29.38 -0.88
C SER A 29 18.65 27.98 -0.30
N ALA A 30 17.96 27.89 0.86
CA ALA A 30 17.54 26.61 1.42
C ALA A 30 16.53 25.90 0.50
N LEU A 31 15.59 26.65 -0.08
CA LEU A 31 14.57 26.12 -0.99
C LEU A 31 15.17 25.58 -2.29
N GLU A 32 16.18 26.24 -2.86
CA GLU A 32 16.85 25.77 -4.09
C GLU A 32 17.59 24.45 -3.91
N ARG A 33 18.15 24.19 -2.72
CA ARG A 33 18.84 22.91 -2.42
C ARG A 33 17.88 21.75 -2.15
N LEU A 34 16.68 22.05 -1.64
CA LEU A 34 15.75 21.06 -1.09
C LEU A 34 14.47 20.87 -1.92
N LYS A 35 14.24 21.67 -2.96
CA LYS A 35 13.10 21.50 -3.85
C LYS A 35 13.15 20.11 -4.51
N VAL A 36 11.99 19.59 -4.90
CA VAL A 36 11.87 18.47 -5.84
C VAL A 36 12.70 18.79 -7.09
N ASN A 37 13.67 17.93 -7.42
CA ASN A 37 14.78 18.11 -8.40
C ASN A 37 16.01 18.91 -7.91
N GLY A 38 16.16 19.12 -6.60
CA GLY A 38 17.40 19.59 -6.00
C GLY A 38 18.47 18.49 -5.97
N PRO A 39 19.76 18.84 -5.77
CA PRO A 39 20.87 17.90 -5.83
C PRO A 39 20.76 16.75 -4.81
N VAL A 40 20.21 17.01 -3.62
CA VAL A 40 19.99 16.00 -2.57
C VAL A 40 18.84 15.05 -2.96
N TYR A 41 17.76 15.60 -3.49
CA TYR A 41 16.61 14.81 -3.95
C TYR A 41 16.98 13.91 -5.13
N GLU A 42 17.76 14.41 -6.09
CA GLU A 42 18.27 13.62 -7.21
C GLU A 42 19.09 12.41 -6.71
N GLN A 43 20.00 12.61 -5.73
CA GLN A 43 20.82 11.51 -5.20
C GLN A 43 19.99 10.43 -4.50
N VAL A 44 18.98 10.81 -3.72
CA VAL A 44 18.06 9.85 -3.07
C VAL A 44 17.22 9.10 -4.10
N VAL A 45 16.73 9.77 -5.15
CA VAL A 45 15.94 9.12 -6.21
C VAL A 45 16.80 8.14 -7.01
N TYR A 46 17.99 8.52 -7.45
CA TYR A 46 18.87 7.61 -8.19
C TYR A 46 19.32 6.42 -7.31
N GLY A 47 19.51 6.61 -6.01
CA GLY A 47 19.78 5.52 -5.07
C GLY A 47 18.59 4.55 -4.95
N LYS A 48 17.35 5.07 -4.87
CA LYS A 48 16.12 4.25 -4.83
C LYS A 48 15.91 3.49 -6.15
N ASP A 49 16.14 4.14 -7.29
CA ASP A 49 16.05 3.52 -8.61
C ASP A 49 17.11 2.42 -8.78
N LEU A 50 18.35 2.66 -8.31
CA LEU A 50 19.39 1.62 -8.30
C LEU A 50 18.97 0.42 -7.45
N VAL A 51 18.49 0.64 -6.23
CA VAL A 51 18.00 -0.44 -5.35
C VAL A 51 16.85 -1.20 -6.01
N ALA A 52 15.91 -0.50 -6.66
CA ALA A 52 14.83 -1.11 -7.41
C ALA A 52 15.30 -1.95 -8.61
N ASP A 53 16.43 -1.58 -9.22
CA ASP A 53 17.05 -2.35 -10.29
C ASP A 53 17.80 -3.60 -9.82
N ILE A 54 18.34 -3.59 -8.59
CA ILE A 54 19.27 -4.62 -8.10
C ILE A 54 18.70 -5.55 -7.00
N LEU A 55 17.67 -5.17 -6.25
CA LEU A 55 17.05 -6.00 -5.18
C LEU A 55 15.85 -6.86 -5.68
N PRO A 56 15.41 -7.87 -4.90
CA PRO A 56 15.28 -9.26 -5.34
C PRO A 56 14.11 -9.53 -6.32
N PRO A 57 14.41 -10.04 -7.52
CA PRO A 57 15.73 -9.97 -8.16
C PRO A 57 15.73 -9.32 -9.55
N PRO A 58 16.93 -8.85 -9.99
CA PRO A 58 17.14 -8.50 -11.38
C PRO A 58 16.93 -9.79 -12.16
N LEU A 59 15.78 -9.87 -12.82
CA LEU A 59 15.24 -11.06 -13.49
C LEU A 59 16.31 -11.82 -14.29
N PHE A 60 17.30 -11.10 -14.81
CA PHE A 60 18.35 -11.61 -15.67
C PHE A 60 19.21 -12.75 -15.12
N VAL A 61 19.73 -12.68 -13.88
CA VAL A 61 20.68 -13.70 -13.36
C VAL A 61 19.98 -14.85 -12.65
N VAL A 62 18.98 -14.54 -11.81
CA VAL A 62 18.19 -15.55 -11.08
C VAL A 62 17.38 -16.43 -12.04
N GLU A 63 16.68 -15.82 -13.00
CA GLU A 63 15.88 -16.58 -13.96
C GLU A 63 16.80 -17.41 -14.86
N SER A 64 17.95 -16.87 -15.29
CA SER A 64 18.91 -17.65 -16.09
C SER A 64 19.48 -18.83 -15.32
N TYR A 65 19.73 -18.70 -14.02
CA TYR A 65 20.14 -19.81 -13.16
C TYR A 65 19.04 -20.89 -13.07
N MET A 66 17.79 -20.48 -12.82
CA MET A 66 16.63 -21.38 -12.76
C MET A 66 16.40 -22.10 -14.10
N LEU A 67 16.41 -21.38 -15.22
CA LEU A 67 16.20 -21.92 -16.56
C LEU A 67 17.31 -22.90 -16.96
N SER A 68 18.55 -22.66 -16.52
CA SER A 68 19.67 -23.59 -16.71
C SER A 68 19.47 -24.88 -15.95
N PHE A 69 18.96 -24.80 -14.72
CA PHE A 69 18.63 -25.98 -13.92
C PHE A 69 17.47 -26.78 -14.53
N GLU A 70 16.40 -26.09 -14.95
CA GLU A 70 15.25 -26.70 -15.63
C GLU A 70 15.67 -27.38 -16.93
N ALA A 71 16.46 -26.71 -17.78
CA ALA A 71 16.95 -27.25 -19.04
C ALA A 71 17.86 -28.48 -18.85
N SER A 72 18.54 -28.59 -17.71
CA SER A 72 19.36 -29.77 -17.39
C SER A 72 18.54 -30.96 -16.88
N LYS A 73 17.33 -30.73 -16.35
CA LYS A 73 16.44 -31.79 -15.85
C LYS A 73 15.44 -32.25 -16.90
N PHE A 74 15.06 -31.35 -17.81
CA PHE A 74 14.05 -31.54 -18.83
C PHE A 74 14.65 -31.20 -20.20
N PRO A 75 15.31 -32.16 -20.89
CA PRO A 75 15.98 -31.92 -22.17
C PRO A 75 15.06 -31.40 -23.29
N GLU A 76 13.76 -31.64 -23.19
CA GLU A 76 12.73 -31.13 -24.09
C GLU A 76 12.53 -29.61 -23.98
N LEU A 77 12.92 -29.00 -22.86
CA LEU A 77 12.82 -27.55 -22.63
C LEU A 77 14.11 -26.80 -22.96
N THR A 78 15.20 -27.51 -23.30
CA THR A 78 16.53 -26.90 -23.47
C THR A 78 16.53 -25.79 -24.53
N GLU A 79 15.94 -26.01 -25.71
CA GLU A 79 15.94 -25.01 -26.80
C GLU A 79 15.19 -23.73 -26.38
N THR A 80 13.99 -23.90 -25.81
CA THR A 80 13.16 -22.79 -25.32
C THR A 80 13.86 -22.02 -24.20
N ASN A 81 14.49 -22.72 -23.26
CA ASN A 81 15.15 -22.10 -22.13
C ASN A 81 16.45 -21.40 -22.53
N LEU A 82 17.22 -21.95 -23.47
CA LEU A 82 18.40 -21.28 -24.02
C LEU A 82 18.03 -19.98 -24.75
N ALA A 83 16.91 -19.96 -25.47
CA ALA A 83 16.41 -18.72 -26.11
C ALA A 83 16.02 -17.65 -25.07
N LYS A 84 15.38 -18.04 -23.97
CA LYS A 84 15.08 -17.13 -22.85
C LYS A 84 16.34 -16.61 -22.18
N ILE A 85 17.32 -17.48 -21.90
CA ILE A 85 18.62 -17.11 -21.32
C ILE A 85 19.34 -16.08 -22.21
N ALA A 86 19.29 -16.23 -23.54
CA ALA A 86 19.86 -15.26 -24.47
C ALA A 86 19.19 -13.87 -24.38
N ASN A 87 17.86 -13.81 -24.26
CA ASN A 87 17.14 -12.55 -24.06
C ASN A 87 17.49 -11.91 -22.71
N LEU A 88 17.58 -12.72 -21.66
CA LEU A 88 17.97 -12.26 -20.32
C LEU A 88 19.40 -11.70 -20.30
N LYS A 89 20.32 -12.29 -21.08
CA LYS A 89 21.67 -11.76 -21.26
C LYS A 89 21.67 -10.39 -21.94
N ALA A 90 20.90 -10.24 -23.01
CA ALA A 90 20.80 -8.96 -23.72
C ALA A 90 20.26 -7.85 -22.81
N ALA A 91 19.19 -8.13 -22.06
CA ALA A 91 18.61 -7.18 -21.13
C ALA A 91 19.55 -6.85 -19.94
N TYR A 92 20.36 -7.81 -19.48
CA TYR A 92 21.44 -7.55 -18.52
C TYR A 92 22.48 -6.58 -19.07
N ASP A 93 22.89 -6.73 -20.33
CA ASP A 93 23.87 -5.85 -20.97
C ASP A 93 23.34 -4.44 -21.19
N ASP A 94 22.08 -4.31 -21.61
CA ASP A 94 21.40 -3.03 -21.75
C ASP A 94 21.36 -2.30 -20.39
N ARG A 95 20.94 -2.99 -19.33
CA ARG A 95 20.89 -2.38 -17.99
C ARG A 95 22.26 -2.01 -17.46
N ARG A 96 23.27 -2.85 -17.73
CA ARG A 96 24.67 -2.54 -17.40
C ARG A 96 25.15 -1.28 -18.12
N ALA A 97 24.74 -1.05 -19.36
CA ALA A 97 25.07 0.17 -20.09
C ALA A 97 24.39 1.39 -19.46
N ASP A 98 23.12 1.27 -19.08
CA ASP A 98 22.37 2.32 -18.38
C ASP A 98 23.04 2.72 -17.07
N TRP A 99 23.42 1.75 -16.22
CA TRP A 99 24.06 1.99 -14.93
C TRP A 99 25.30 2.88 -15.02
N LYS A 100 26.10 2.77 -16.09
CA LYS A 100 27.29 3.62 -16.30
C LYS A 100 26.94 5.10 -16.51
N THR A 101 25.75 5.37 -17.01
CA THR A 101 25.27 6.74 -17.33
C THR A 101 24.53 7.40 -16.17
N THR A 102 24.20 6.64 -15.12
CA THR A 102 23.50 7.17 -13.93
C THR A 102 24.35 8.15 -13.13
N ARG A 103 23.69 9.10 -12.47
CA ARG A 103 24.29 10.07 -11.53
C ARG A 103 24.34 9.53 -10.11
N LEU A 104 24.76 8.27 -9.96
CA LEU A 104 24.91 7.68 -8.65
C LEU A 104 26.05 8.34 -7.85
N PRO A 105 25.95 8.34 -6.52
CA PRO A 105 27.08 8.65 -5.65
C PRO A 105 28.30 7.83 -6.04
N GLN A 106 29.49 8.44 -6.10
CA GLN A 106 30.70 7.79 -6.60
C GLN A 106 31.01 6.48 -5.88
N ALA A 107 30.79 6.42 -4.56
CA ALA A 107 31.01 5.21 -3.77
C ALA A 107 30.12 4.03 -4.21
N LEU A 108 28.82 4.28 -4.45
CA LEU A 108 27.88 3.26 -4.92
C LEU A 108 28.17 2.86 -6.37
N LYS A 109 28.58 3.84 -7.19
CA LYS A 109 29.00 3.58 -8.57
C LYS A 109 30.24 2.69 -8.62
N ASP A 110 31.24 2.97 -7.79
CA ASP A 110 32.46 2.18 -7.70
C ASP A 110 32.18 0.75 -7.21
N GLU A 111 31.28 0.57 -6.24
CA GLU A 111 30.88 -0.76 -5.75
C GLU A 111 30.07 -1.55 -6.79
N LEU A 112 29.15 -0.89 -7.50
CA LEU A 112 28.40 -1.49 -8.61
C LEU A 112 29.34 -1.94 -9.74
N GLU A 113 30.23 -1.06 -10.20
CA GLU A 113 31.10 -1.33 -11.35
C GLU A 113 32.22 -2.32 -11.03
N ASN A 114 32.85 -2.21 -9.85
CA ASN A 114 34.04 -3.00 -9.52
C ASN A 114 33.74 -4.29 -8.76
N ASP A 115 32.55 -4.45 -8.19
CA ASP A 115 32.19 -5.66 -7.44
C ASP A 115 30.99 -6.39 -8.06
N VAL A 116 29.82 -5.76 -8.10
CA VAL A 116 28.57 -6.39 -8.57
C VAL A 116 28.67 -6.81 -10.03
N VAL A 117 29.01 -5.87 -10.93
CA VAL A 117 29.13 -6.15 -12.36
C VAL A 117 30.23 -7.16 -12.66
N VAL A 118 31.37 -7.08 -11.96
CA VAL A 118 32.49 -8.02 -12.14
C VAL A 118 32.09 -9.44 -11.77
N LYS A 119 31.39 -9.63 -10.65
CA LYS A 119 30.89 -10.96 -10.23
C LYS A 119 29.75 -11.47 -11.12
N GLY A 120 28.93 -10.56 -11.67
CA GLY A 120 27.92 -10.89 -12.67
C GLY A 120 28.53 -11.35 -14.00
N ASP A 121 29.63 -10.73 -14.42
CA ASP A 121 30.40 -11.17 -15.60
C ASP A 121 30.94 -12.60 -15.42
N VAL A 122 31.37 -12.97 -14.20
CA VAL A 122 31.79 -14.35 -13.89
C VAL A 122 30.62 -15.34 -14.05
N PHE A 123 29.43 -15.00 -13.58
CA PHE A 123 28.23 -15.83 -13.78
C PHE A 123 27.94 -16.06 -15.28
N TRP A 124 27.98 -14.98 -16.08
CA TRP A 124 27.73 -15.07 -17.51
C TRP A 124 28.86 -15.76 -18.29
N ASP A 125 30.11 -15.71 -17.81
CA ASP A 125 31.21 -16.48 -18.39
C ASP A 125 30.98 -17.98 -18.20
N VAL A 126 30.61 -18.42 -16.99
CA VAL A 126 30.25 -19.82 -16.71
C VAL A 126 29.04 -20.25 -17.53
N MET A 127 28.02 -19.38 -17.65
CA MET A 127 26.86 -19.63 -18.49
C MET A 127 27.27 -19.93 -19.95
N ASN A 128 28.07 -19.04 -20.54
CA ASN A 128 28.41 -19.12 -21.97
C ASN A 128 29.45 -20.20 -22.29
N ARG A 129 30.42 -20.44 -21.41
CA ARG A 129 31.52 -21.37 -21.66
C ARG A 129 31.25 -22.80 -21.24
N GLU A 130 30.46 -22.98 -20.18
CA GLU A 130 30.26 -24.30 -19.57
C GLU A 130 28.81 -24.79 -19.74
N ILE A 131 27.82 -23.97 -19.37
CA ILE A 131 26.40 -24.38 -19.33
C ILE A 131 25.82 -24.55 -20.73
N ILE A 132 25.84 -23.48 -21.55
CA ILE A 132 25.23 -23.50 -22.89
C ILE A 132 25.82 -24.63 -23.76
N PRO A 133 27.16 -24.82 -23.81
CA PRO A 133 27.74 -25.93 -24.56
C PRO A 133 27.37 -27.31 -24.01
N ALA A 134 27.30 -27.49 -22.68
CA ALA A 134 26.92 -28.77 -22.07
C ALA A 134 25.46 -29.13 -22.35
N LEU A 135 24.56 -28.15 -22.28
CA LEU A 135 23.13 -28.32 -22.60
C LEU A 135 22.91 -28.61 -24.09
N ASN A 136 23.57 -27.87 -24.99
CA ASN A 136 23.51 -28.14 -26.44
C ASN A 136 24.06 -29.52 -26.81
N ALA A 137 25.12 -29.96 -26.15
CA ALA A 137 25.71 -31.29 -26.35
C ALA A 137 24.90 -32.42 -25.70
N LYS A 138 23.83 -32.10 -24.96
CA LYS A 138 23.01 -33.05 -24.17
C LYS A 138 23.86 -33.95 -23.28
N ASN A 139 24.94 -33.39 -22.70
CA ASN A 139 25.87 -34.13 -21.85
C ASN A 139 25.54 -33.88 -20.37
N GLU A 140 24.81 -34.80 -19.75
CA GLU A 140 24.31 -34.65 -18.37
C GLU A 140 25.41 -34.52 -17.31
N ASP A 141 26.53 -35.25 -17.47
CA ASP A 141 27.64 -35.19 -16.50
C ASP A 141 28.35 -33.82 -16.56
N LYS A 142 28.57 -33.30 -17.77
CA LYS A 142 29.13 -31.95 -17.96
C LYS A 142 28.15 -30.87 -17.49
N ALA A 143 26.86 -31.01 -17.79
CA ALA A 143 25.84 -30.06 -17.37
C ALA A 143 25.74 -29.98 -15.84
N ARG A 144 25.82 -31.13 -15.16
CA ARG A 144 25.83 -31.20 -13.69
C ARG A 144 27.04 -30.50 -13.08
N GLY A 145 28.24 -30.71 -13.64
CA GLY A 145 29.46 -30.03 -13.20
C GLY A 145 29.44 -28.52 -13.47
N ALA A 146 28.90 -28.11 -14.62
CA ALA A 146 28.73 -26.70 -14.98
C ALA A 146 27.71 -25.98 -14.08
N ILE A 147 26.60 -26.65 -13.73
CA ILE A 147 25.58 -26.09 -12.82
C ILE A 147 26.15 -25.81 -11.44
N GLU A 148 27.06 -26.66 -10.94
CA GLU A 148 27.70 -26.43 -9.65
C GLU A 148 28.61 -25.19 -9.68
N GLN A 149 29.35 -24.98 -10.76
CA GLN A 149 30.13 -23.75 -10.96
C GLN A 149 29.22 -22.52 -11.07
N LEU A 150 28.09 -22.67 -11.79
CA LEU A 150 27.11 -21.61 -11.97
C LEU A 150 26.45 -21.23 -10.63
N ARG A 151 26.17 -22.21 -9.76
CA ARG A 151 25.64 -22.00 -8.40
C ARG A 151 26.59 -21.16 -7.54
N VAL A 152 27.89 -21.44 -7.60
CA VAL A 152 28.90 -20.66 -6.86
C VAL A 152 28.97 -19.23 -7.38
N ALA A 153 29.03 -19.05 -8.70
CA ALA A 153 29.04 -17.72 -9.31
C ALA A 153 27.75 -16.92 -8.99
N PHE A 154 26.60 -17.60 -9.01
CA PHE A 154 25.31 -17.04 -8.65
C PHE A 154 25.29 -16.46 -7.23
N HIS A 155 25.65 -17.28 -6.21
CA HIS A 155 25.64 -16.80 -4.83
C HIS A 155 26.72 -15.73 -4.58
N THR A 156 27.87 -15.84 -5.23
CA THR A 156 28.92 -14.80 -5.12
C THR A 156 28.43 -13.45 -5.64
N HIS A 157 27.69 -13.44 -6.77
CA HIS A 157 27.04 -12.24 -7.28
C HIS A 157 25.90 -11.77 -6.36
N GLN A 158 25.08 -12.68 -5.86
CA GLN A 158 23.99 -12.37 -4.92
C GLN A 158 24.52 -11.65 -3.67
N ASP A 159 25.58 -12.16 -3.04
CA ASP A 159 26.18 -11.54 -1.85
C ASP A 159 26.67 -10.11 -2.14
N ALA A 160 27.21 -9.86 -3.34
CA ALA A 160 27.65 -8.53 -3.76
C ALA A 160 26.48 -7.56 -3.96
N VAL A 161 25.39 -8.05 -4.56
CA VAL A 161 24.15 -7.29 -4.73
C VAL A 161 23.54 -6.93 -3.38
N GLU A 162 23.40 -7.91 -2.47
CA GLU A 162 22.86 -7.70 -1.12
C GLU A 162 23.68 -6.66 -0.34
N LYS A 163 25.01 -6.70 -0.49
CA LYS A 163 25.89 -5.71 0.13
C LYS A 163 25.77 -4.30 -0.47
N LEU A 164 25.70 -4.19 -1.80
CA LEU A 164 25.50 -2.89 -2.47
C LEU A 164 24.17 -2.26 -2.04
N VAL A 165 23.13 -3.08 -1.88
CA VAL A 165 21.82 -2.67 -1.40
C VAL A 165 21.89 -2.15 0.03
N GLU A 166 22.53 -2.91 0.93
CA GLU A 166 22.70 -2.50 2.33
C GLU A 166 23.44 -1.16 2.42
N ASN A 167 24.50 -0.99 1.62
CA ASN A 167 25.26 0.25 1.55
C ASN A 167 24.46 1.40 0.91
N SER A 168 23.64 1.12 -0.10
CA SER A 168 22.77 2.11 -0.74
C SER A 168 21.68 2.59 0.22
N ASP A 169 21.03 1.68 0.94
CA ASP A 169 20.04 2.02 1.98
C ASP A 169 20.67 2.82 3.12
N ALA A 170 21.86 2.44 3.57
CA ALA A 170 22.61 3.18 4.57
C ALA A 170 22.96 4.60 4.08
N PHE A 171 23.43 4.72 2.83
CA PHE A 171 23.74 6.01 2.20
C PHE A 171 22.50 6.90 2.09
N MET A 172 21.38 6.37 1.58
CA MET A 172 20.13 7.13 1.45
C MET A 172 19.60 7.60 2.80
N LYS A 173 19.70 6.75 3.83
CA LYS A 173 19.26 7.09 5.18
C LYS A 173 20.14 8.17 5.82
N ASP A 174 21.45 8.12 5.60
CA ASP A 174 22.37 9.17 6.05
C ASP A 174 22.04 10.49 5.33
N GLU A 175 21.80 10.46 4.02
CA GLU A 175 21.50 11.64 3.21
C GLU A 175 20.14 12.26 3.57
N GLU A 176 19.10 11.45 3.80
CA GLU A 176 17.80 11.91 4.30
C GLU A 176 17.92 12.54 5.71
N SER A 177 18.74 11.95 6.59
CA SER A 177 19.02 12.50 7.94
C SER A 177 19.82 13.80 7.88
N ASN A 178 20.84 13.87 7.04
CA ASN A 178 21.65 15.08 6.82
C ASN A 178 20.78 16.20 6.26
N ALA A 179 19.94 15.91 5.26
CA ALA A 179 18.98 16.87 4.71
C ALA A 179 18.00 17.41 5.77
N ALA A 180 17.46 16.53 6.63
CA ALA A 180 16.60 16.93 7.73
C ALA A 180 17.31 17.86 8.74
N SER A 181 18.58 17.56 9.05
CA SER A 181 19.39 18.40 9.95
C SER A 181 19.74 19.77 9.33
N GLU A 182 19.98 19.81 8.02
CA GLU A 182 20.26 21.03 7.27
C GLU A 182 19.00 21.93 7.24
N ILE A 183 17.81 21.34 7.05
CA ILE A 183 16.51 22.05 7.14
C ILE A 183 16.35 22.74 8.49
N VAL A 184 16.60 22.02 9.59
CA VAL A 184 16.46 22.57 10.94
C VAL A 184 17.43 23.74 11.14
N SER A 185 18.68 23.60 10.69
CA SER A 185 19.71 24.64 10.82
C SER A 185 19.35 25.90 10.02
N TRP A 186 18.98 25.77 8.75
CA TRP A 186 18.54 26.90 7.92
C TRP A 186 17.27 27.57 8.44
N THR A 187 16.33 26.80 9.00
CA THR A 187 15.11 27.33 9.62
C THR A 187 15.45 28.13 10.88
N ILE A 188 16.39 27.66 11.72
CA ILE A 188 16.87 28.38 12.90
C ILE A 188 17.56 29.69 12.49
N TYR A 189 18.44 29.68 11.49
CA TYR A 189 19.11 30.90 11.01
C TYR A 189 18.12 31.92 10.44
N ALA A 190 17.18 31.48 9.60
CA ALA A 190 16.14 32.33 9.05
C ALA A 190 15.22 32.91 10.15
N GLY A 191 14.83 32.08 11.12
CA GLY A 191 14.02 32.47 12.27
C GLY A 191 14.73 33.48 13.18
N ALA A 192 16.02 33.27 13.46
CA ALA A 192 16.84 34.20 14.24
C ALA A 192 16.99 35.56 13.53
N ALA A 193 17.22 35.56 12.21
CA ALA A 193 17.29 36.78 11.40
C ALA A 193 15.94 37.53 11.37
N GLY A 194 14.83 36.80 11.21
CA GLY A 194 13.48 37.36 11.25
C GLY A 194 13.12 37.95 12.62
N PHE A 195 13.42 37.23 13.70
CA PHE A 195 13.22 37.70 15.07
C PHE A 195 14.07 38.95 15.37
N GLY A 196 15.32 38.99 14.94
CA GLY A 196 16.20 40.16 15.06
C GLY A 196 15.63 41.38 14.33
N SER A 197 15.12 41.21 13.11
CA SER A 197 14.47 42.29 12.35
C SER A 197 13.18 42.78 13.03
N PHE A 198 12.38 41.87 13.58
CA PHE A 198 11.16 42.20 14.31
C PHE A 198 11.45 42.94 15.63
N ALA A 199 12.45 42.51 16.39
CA ALA A 199 12.89 43.20 17.60
C ALA A 199 13.41 44.61 17.30
N LEU A 200 14.20 44.77 16.23
CA LEU A 200 14.61 46.08 15.74
C LEU A 200 13.41 46.95 15.39
N LEU A 201 12.40 46.38 14.71
CA LEU A 201 11.18 47.08 14.36
C LEU A 201 10.42 47.60 15.60
N LEU A 202 10.26 46.78 16.64
CA LEU A 202 9.63 47.18 17.89
C LEU A 202 10.40 48.29 18.62
N VAL A 203 11.73 48.18 18.68
CA VAL A 203 12.58 49.22 19.28
C VAL A 203 12.48 50.53 18.49
N GLY A 204 12.45 50.46 17.16
CA GLY A 204 12.26 51.63 16.30
C GLY A 204 10.89 52.29 16.47
N LEU A 205 9.82 51.51 16.56
CA LEU A 205 8.47 52.01 16.85
C LEU A 205 8.39 52.67 18.23
N TYR A 206 9.03 52.07 19.24
CA TYR A 206 9.13 52.66 20.58
C TYR A 206 9.87 54.00 20.57
N LEU A 207 11.02 54.06 19.87
CA LEU A 207 11.80 55.30 19.73
C LEU A 207 11.04 56.37 18.93
N LEU A 208 10.31 55.98 17.88
CA LEU A 208 9.48 56.89 17.09
C LEU A 208 8.33 57.47 17.93
N ARG A 209 7.65 56.63 18.72
CA ARG A 209 6.62 57.08 19.65
C ARG A 209 7.19 58.10 20.64
N ARG A 210 8.32 57.79 21.27
CA ARG A 210 8.94 58.65 22.30
C ARG A 210 9.54 59.94 21.73
N ARG A 211 10.12 59.89 20.53
CA ARG A 211 10.88 61.01 19.95
C ARG A 211 10.04 61.95 19.08
N ALA A 212 9.00 61.43 18.41
CA ALA A 212 8.16 62.19 17.49
C ALA A 212 6.71 62.33 17.97
N ILE A 213 6.03 61.23 18.32
CA ILE A 213 4.58 61.27 18.61
C ILE A 213 4.26 61.99 19.93
N VAL A 214 4.93 61.64 21.03
CA VAL A 214 4.66 62.27 22.34
C VAL A 214 4.92 63.79 22.34
N PRO A 215 6.03 64.30 21.77
CA PRO A 215 6.26 65.74 21.67
C PRO A 215 5.28 66.47 20.76
N LEU A 216 4.80 65.84 19.68
CA LEU A 216 3.77 66.41 18.80
C LEU A 216 2.44 66.58 19.52
N ASP A 217 2.06 65.61 20.34
CA ASP A 217 0.83 65.68 21.14
C ASP A 217 0.92 66.75 22.23
N GLY A 218 2.11 66.90 22.85
CA GLY A 218 2.39 68.01 23.78
C GLY A 218 2.34 69.39 23.11
N MET A 219 2.83 69.52 21.87
CA MET A 219 2.71 70.75 21.09
C MET A 219 1.27 71.04 20.66
N LYS A 220 0.48 70.00 20.33
CA LYS A 220 -0.95 70.12 20.04
C LYS A 220 -1.71 70.66 21.26
N ALA A 221 -1.48 70.10 22.44
CA ALA A 221 -2.08 70.58 23.69
C ALA A 221 -1.68 72.04 23.99
N TYR A 222 -0.40 72.38 23.79
CA TYR A 222 0.09 73.75 24.00
C TYR A 222 -0.53 74.77 23.01
N MET A 223 -0.66 74.41 21.72
CA MET A 223 -1.34 75.26 20.74
C MET A 223 -2.83 75.46 21.06
N GLY A 224 -3.48 74.47 21.67
CA GLY A 224 -4.85 74.61 22.20
C GLY A 224 -4.94 75.69 23.28
N ASN A 225 -4.09 75.61 24.30
CA ASN A 225 -4.05 76.62 25.37
C ASN A 225 -3.70 78.02 24.85
N LEU A 226 -2.79 78.11 23.87
CA LEU A 226 -2.41 79.37 23.24
C LEU A 226 -3.57 80.02 22.46
N ALA A 227 -4.43 79.22 21.84
CA ALA A 227 -5.63 79.71 21.12
C ALA A 227 -6.74 80.19 22.08
N GLU A 228 -6.81 79.63 23.29
CA GLU A 228 -7.73 80.05 24.36
C GLU A 228 -7.24 81.29 25.13
N GLY A 229 -6.08 81.83 24.77
CA GLY A 229 -5.53 83.07 25.34
C GLY A 229 -4.72 82.88 26.63
N ASP A 230 -4.39 81.64 26.99
CA ASP A 230 -3.47 81.36 28.10
C ASP A 230 -2.01 81.42 27.64
N PHE A 231 -1.35 82.55 27.93
CA PHE A 231 0.06 82.80 27.62
C PHE A 231 1.00 82.52 28.80
N SER A 232 0.49 81.98 29.91
CA SER A 232 1.24 81.87 31.18
C SER A 232 2.30 80.78 31.18
N THR A 233 2.16 79.76 30.32
CA THR A 233 3.05 78.60 30.26
C THR A 233 4.15 78.76 29.21
N GLU A 234 5.37 78.30 29.52
CA GLU A 234 6.49 78.31 28.57
C GLU A 234 6.29 77.30 27.43
N VAL A 235 6.83 77.62 26.24
CA VAL A 235 6.69 76.75 25.08
C VAL A 235 7.45 75.44 25.31
N PRO A 236 6.78 74.29 25.35
CA PRO A 236 7.44 73.03 25.62
C PRO A 236 8.41 72.67 24.47
N TYR A 237 9.48 71.97 24.83
CA TYR A 237 10.47 71.41 23.90
C TYR A 237 11.32 72.44 23.12
N ALA A 238 11.38 73.71 23.56
CA ALA A 238 12.15 74.77 22.92
C ALA A 238 13.67 74.53 22.87
N ASP A 239 14.22 73.75 23.80
CA ASP A 239 15.65 73.40 23.85
C ASP A 239 16.06 72.30 22.86
N ARG A 240 15.09 71.69 22.16
CA ARG A 240 15.39 70.66 21.17
C ARG A 240 16.05 71.26 19.93
N SER A 241 16.94 70.47 19.34
CA SER A 241 17.72 70.81 18.14
C SER A 241 17.20 70.13 16.88
N ASP A 242 16.02 69.49 16.94
CA ASP A 242 15.37 68.78 15.83
C ASP A 242 14.15 69.54 15.30
N GLU A 243 13.43 68.95 14.35
CA GLU A 243 12.30 69.57 13.64
C GLU A 243 11.18 70.04 14.61
N ILE A 244 10.96 69.31 15.70
CA ILE A 244 10.01 69.70 16.74
C ILE A 244 10.52 70.93 17.51
N GLY A 245 11.83 70.99 17.83
CA GLY A 245 12.43 72.18 18.42
C GLY A 245 12.37 73.41 17.52
N ALA A 246 12.49 73.23 16.19
CA ALA A 246 12.28 74.32 15.23
C ALA A 246 10.82 74.79 15.20
N MET A 247 9.84 73.87 15.28
CA MET A 247 8.43 74.21 15.44
C MET A 247 8.16 74.91 16.78
N SER A 248 8.70 74.43 17.91
CA SER A 248 8.58 75.08 19.22
C SER A 248 9.17 76.50 19.21
N LYS A 249 10.31 76.72 18.54
CA LYS A 249 10.88 78.07 18.38
C LYS A 249 10.01 78.97 17.51
N ALA A 250 9.37 78.44 16.46
CA ALA A 250 8.40 79.19 15.65
C ALA A 250 7.12 79.52 16.44
N VAL A 251 6.64 78.60 17.29
CA VAL A 251 5.50 78.83 18.19
C VAL A 251 5.85 79.84 19.30
N ALA A 252 7.10 79.88 19.76
CA ALA A 252 7.59 80.91 20.68
C ALA A 252 7.63 82.32 20.05
N VAL A 253 7.84 82.41 18.72
CA VAL A 253 7.66 83.67 17.97
C VAL A 253 6.18 84.05 17.90
N PHE A 254 5.27 83.08 17.71
CA PHE A 254 3.82 83.31 17.73
C PHE A 254 3.29 83.77 19.10
N ARG A 255 3.71 83.14 20.22
CA ARG A 255 3.37 83.61 21.59
C ARG A 255 3.84 85.04 21.83
N ARG A 256 5.06 85.37 21.38
CA ARG A 256 5.63 86.72 21.49
C ARG A 256 4.87 87.74 20.63
N ASN A 257 4.42 87.37 19.43
CA ASN A 257 3.59 88.22 18.58
C ASN A 257 2.13 88.34 19.06
N ALA A 258 1.59 87.32 19.75
CA ALA A 258 0.26 87.36 20.37
C ALA A 258 0.21 88.29 21.59
N LEU A 259 1.32 88.37 22.35
CA LEU A 259 1.52 89.34 23.43
C LEU A 259 1.67 90.79 22.95
N GLU A 260 2.02 91.03 21.67
CA GLU A 260 2.12 92.38 21.07
C GLU A 260 0.83 92.83 20.34
N ARG A 261 -0.14 91.93 20.10
CA ARG A 261 -1.38 92.23 19.37
C ARG A 261 -2.63 92.38 20.25
N GLN A 262 -2.44 92.57 21.56
CA GLN A 262 -3.54 92.74 22.52
C GLN A 262 -3.94 94.21 22.78
N ASP A 263 -3.37 95.20 22.07
CA ASP A 263 -3.67 96.63 22.24
C ASP A 263 -4.18 97.38 20.99
N ALA A 264 -4.45 96.67 19.88
CA ALA A 264 -4.86 97.29 18.60
C ALA A 264 -6.26 96.88 18.06
N GLN A 265 -7.17 96.43 18.94
CA GLN A 265 -8.57 96.10 18.58
C GLN A 265 -9.58 96.64 19.61
N LYS A 266 -9.45 97.92 20.01
CA LYS A 266 -10.39 98.59 20.93
C LYS A 266 -11.11 99.82 20.34
N ARG A 267 -11.19 99.99 19.01
CA ARG A 267 -11.70 101.26 18.44
C ARG A 267 -12.70 101.24 17.29
N GLU A 268 -13.34 100.12 16.92
CA GLU A 268 -14.30 100.23 15.80
C GLU A 268 -15.41 99.17 15.72
N THR A 269 -16.14 98.92 16.81
CA THR A 269 -17.38 98.14 16.75
C THR A 269 -18.41 98.67 17.75
N ALA A 270 -18.75 99.96 17.65
CA ALA A 270 -19.80 100.59 18.46
C ALA A 270 -20.83 101.38 17.63
N LEU A 271 -20.98 101.06 16.33
CA LEU A 271 -21.98 101.67 15.44
C LEU A 271 -22.59 100.68 14.44
N ARG A 272 -23.00 99.47 14.89
CA ARG A 272 -23.85 98.57 14.08
C ARG A 272 -25.07 98.02 14.83
N ASP A 273 -25.50 98.72 15.87
CA ASP A 273 -26.74 98.40 16.63
C ASP A 273 -28.02 98.92 15.95
N ALA A 274 -27.98 99.24 14.64
CA ALA A 274 -29.12 99.80 13.90
C ALA A 274 -29.56 98.98 12.67
N GLU A 275 -28.97 97.81 12.40
CA GLU A 275 -29.42 96.89 11.32
C GLU A 275 -30.14 95.63 11.84
N PHE A 276 -30.07 95.33 13.15
CA PHE A 276 -30.53 94.08 13.77
C PHE A 276 -32.05 93.83 13.74
N GLU A 277 -32.86 94.82 13.38
CA GLU A 277 -34.33 94.70 13.36
C GLU A 277 -34.90 94.35 11.98
N ARG A 278 -34.14 94.47 10.90
CA ARG A 278 -34.55 94.03 9.55
C ARG A 278 -34.06 92.62 9.19
N GLU A 279 -32.96 92.16 9.78
CA GLU A 279 -32.51 90.77 9.63
C GLU A 279 -33.31 89.78 10.45
N ARG A 280 -34.02 90.22 11.50
CA ARG A 280 -34.75 89.33 12.43
C ARG A 280 -35.87 88.53 11.77
N SER A 281 -36.46 89.01 10.68
CA SER A 281 -37.49 88.30 9.91
C SER A 281 -36.94 87.40 8.80
N GLN A 282 -35.76 87.70 8.23
CA GLN A 282 -35.07 86.81 7.27
C GLN A 282 -34.21 85.74 7.98
N MET A 283 -33.69 86.03 9.17
CA MET A 283 -33.01 85.06 10.03
C MET A 283 -33.99 84.10 10.69
N ALA A 284 -35.26 84.45 10.92
CA ALA A 284 -36.24 83.50 11.43
C ALA A 284 -36.60 82.42 10.40
N GLU A 285 -36.66 82.78 9.11
CA GLU A 285 -36.93 81.85 8.00
C GLU A 285 -35.68 81.00 7.68
N LYS A 286 -34.49 81.61 7.60
CA LYS A 286 -33.22 80.87 7.48
C LYS A 286 -32.89 80.03 8.71
N ALA A 287 -33.20 80.48 9.93
CA ALA A 287 -33.01 79.69 11.15
C ALA A 287 -33.99 78.52 11.23
N ALA A 288 -35.21 78.66 10.70
CA ALA A 288 -36.14 77.53 10.59
C ALA A 288 -35.63 76.49 9.58
N GLU A 289 -35.11 76.90 8.42
CA GLU A 289 -34.46 75.99 7.46
C GLU A 289 -33.17 75.37 8.02
N GLU A 290 -32.32 76.16 8.69
CA GLU A 290 -31.10 75.71 9.35
C GLU A 290 -31.40 74.71 10.46
N GLN A 291 -32.42 74.98 11.28
CA GLN A 291 -32.85 74.09 12.36
C GLN A 291 -33.51 72.81 11.82
N THR A 292 -34.21 72.89 10.68
CA THR A 292 -34.70 71.70 9.97
C THR A 292 -33.53 70.87 9.43
N ARG A 293 -32.49 71.53 8.89
CA ARG A 293 -31.28 70.86 8.40
C ARG A 293 -30.45 70.25 9.53
N GLU A 294 -30.26 70.97 10.64
CA GLU A 294 -29.60 70.46 11.85
C GLU A 294 -30.34 69.24 12.40
N THR A 295 -31.68 69.29 12.50
CA THR A 295 -32.47 68.14 12.96
C THR A 295 -32.29 66.91 12.05
N VAL A 296 -32.24 67.10 10.73
CA VAL A 296 -31.98 66.03 9.77
C VAL A 296 -30.56 65.47 9.93
N ILE A 297 -29.56 66.34 10.06
CA ILE A 297 -28.16 65.95 10.28
C ILE A 297 -28.00 65.21 11.60
N ASP A 298 -28.60 65.67 12.69
CA ASP A 298 -28.53 65.03 14.01
C ASP A 298 -29.17 63.65 13.99
N GLN A 299 -30.37 63.51 13.39
CA GLN A 299 -31.06 62.22 13.29
C GLN A 299 -30.30 61.22 12.40
N LEU A 300 -29.71 61.68 11.30
CA LEU A 300 -28.85 60.85 10.45
C LEU A 300 -27.52 60.50 11.13
N THR A 301 -26.91 61.44 11.82
CA THR A 301 -25.67 61.22 12.59
C THR A 301 -25.91 60.20 13.68
N TYR A 302 -27.03 60.30 14.40
CA TYR A 302 -27.45 59.29 15.36
C TYR A 302 -27.69 57.93 14.70
N GLY A 303 -28.41 57.86 13.58
CA GLY A 303 -28.64 56.61 12.85
C GLY A 303 -27.35 55.95 12.36
N LEU A 304 -26.40 56.75 11.85
CA LEU A 304 -25.08 56.29 11.44
C LEU A 304 -24.21 55.86 12.63
N ASP A 305 -24.32 56.54 13.77
CA ASP A 305 -23.67 56.14 15.01
C ASP A 305 -24.20 54.78 15.49
N GLN A 306 -25.53 54.57 15.47
CA GLN A 306 -26.15 53.28 15.78
C GLN A 306 -25.67 52.18 14.82
N LEU A 307 -25.61 52.45 13.51
CA LEU A 307 -25.05 51.53 12.52
C LEU A 307 -23.57 51.21 12.80
N SER A 308 -22.77 52.19 13.20
CA SER A 308 -21.34 51.98 13.52
C SER A 308 -21.13 51.08 14.74
N HIS A 309 -22.09 51.08 15.67
CA HIS A 309 -22.13 50.16 16.82
C HIS A 309 -22.79 48.82 16.49
N GLY A 310 -23.20 48.60 15.24
CA GLY A 310 -23.83 47.36 14.77
C GLY A 310 -25.33 47.27 15.01
N ASN A 311 -26.00 48.34 15.45
CA ASN A 311 -27.45 48.31 15.65
C ASN A 311 -28.20 48.49 14.32
N LEU A 312 -28.63 47.37 13.72
CA LEU A 312 -29.40 47.33 12.48
C LEU A 312 -30.92 47.44 12.70
N ASP A 313 -31.37 47.43 13.95
CA ASP A 313 -32.79 47.60 14.33
C ASP A 313 -33.19 49.09 14.42
N CYS A 314 -32.22 50.01 14.40
CA CYS A 314 -32.47 51.44 14.44
C CYS A 314 -33.24 51.94 13.21
N ARG A 315 -34.34 52.69 13.43
CA ARG A 315 -35.10 53.38 12.38
C ARG A 315 -35.30 54.84 12.75
N ILE A 316 -35.18 55.73 11.76
CA ILE A 316 -35.56 57.13 11.92
C ILE A 316 -37.08 57.22 11.76
N THR A 317 -37.80 57.32 12.88
CA THR A 317 -39.27 57.36 12.95
C THR A 317 -39.84 58.77 12.82
N THR A 318 -39.05 59.79 13.19
CA THR A 318 -39.42 61.19 13.07
C THR A 318 -39.51 61.57 11.58
N PRO A 319 -40.68 62.02 11.08
CA PRO A 319 -40.80 62.47 9.69
C PRO A 319 -39.92 63.69 9.43
N PHE A 320 -39.23 63.71 8.29
CA PHE A 320 -38.46 64.88 7.89
C PHE A 320 -39.34 65.84 7.07
N ALA A 321 -38.87 67.08 6.90
CA ALA A 321 -39.50 68.00 5.96
C ALA A 321 -39.47 67.39 4.54
N ALA A 322 -40.45 67.75 3.70
CA ALA A 322 -40.67 67.15 2.38
C ALA A 322 -39.41 67.09 1.49
N ALA A 323 -38.51 68.08 1.62
CA ALA A 323 -37.24 68.13 0.89
C ALA A 323 -36.24 67.01 1.28
N TYR A 324 -36.33 66.45 2.50
CA TYR A 324 -35.40 65.48 3.06
C TYR A 324 -36.04 64.11 3.36
N GLU A 325 -37.36 63.95 3.22
CA GLU A 325 -38.08 62.72 3.55
C GLU A 325 -37.59 61.50 2.74
N ALA A 326 -37.18 61.70 1.50
CA ALA A 326 -36.56 60.64 0.69
C ALA A 326 -35.27 60.09 1.32
N LEU A 327 -34.51 60.93 2.03
CA LEU A 327 -33.26 60.55 2.69
C LEU A 327 -33.54 59.64 3.90
N ARG A 328 -34.57 59.99 4.70
CA ARG A 328 -35.07 59.14 5.80
C ARG A 328 -35.51 57.78 5.31
N ALA A 329 -36.32 57.76 4.25
CA ALA A 329 -36.81 56.52 3.64
C ALA A 329 -35.65 55.65 3.13
N LYS A 330 -34.70 56.23 2.39
CA LYS A 330 -33.53 55.48 1.88
C LYS A 330 -32.61 54.97 2.98
N PHE A 331 -32.43 55.71 4.07
CA PHE A 331 -31.71 55.23 5.24
C PHE A 331 -32.41 54.00 5.84
N ASN A 332 -33.70 54.09 6.14
CA ASN A 332 -34.48 52.99 6.71
C ASN A 332 -34.54 51.77 5.77
N ASP A 333 -34.71 51.98 4.47
CA ASP A 333 -34.67 50.91 3.46
C ASP A 333 -33.31 50.20 3.45
N SER A 334 -32.21 50.95 3.58
CA SER A 334 -30.86 50.39 3.63
C SER A 334 -30.66 49.57 4.90
N MET A 335 -31.16 50.04 6.05
CA MET A 335 -31.13 49.31 7.32
C MET A 335 -31.93 48.01 7.25
N ASN A 336 -33.13 48.04 6.64
CA ASN A 336 -33.94 46.84 6.40
C ASN A 336 -33.19 45.83 5.52
N ALA A 337 -32.61 46.28 4.41
CA ALA A 337 -31.87 45.40 3.50
C ALA A 337 -30.64 44.78 4.15
N LEU A 338 -29.90 45.55 4.95
CA LEU A 338 -28.74 45.05 5.69
C LEU A 338 -29.15 44.04 6.77
N SER A 339 -30.21 44.35 7.53
CA SER A 339 -30.74 43.47 8.57
C SER A 339 -31.25 42.14 7.98
N ALA A 340 -31.97 42.19 6.86
CA ALA A 340 -32.43 40.99 6.16
C ALA A 340 -31.26 40.14 5.64
N SER A 341 -30.23 40.77 5.08
CA SER A 341 -29.02 40.08 4.60
C SER A 341 -28.28 39.40 5.75
N MET A 342 -28.13 40.07 6.91
CA MET A 342 -27.49 39.48 8.09
C MET A 342 -28.32 38.33 8.68
N ALA A 343 -29.65 38.43 8.66
CA ALA A 343 -30.53 37.35 9.09
C ALA A 343 -30.41 36.11 8.18
N GLU A 344 -30.35 36.30 6.86
CA GLU A 344 -30.15 35.21 5.89
C GLU A 344 -28.77 34.53 6.08
N ILE A 345 -27.72 35.32 6.31
CA ILE A 345 -26.38 34.81 6.61
C ILE A 345 -26.38 34.01 7.92
N ALA A 346 -27.03 34.49 8.98
CA ALA A 346 -27.16 33.77 10.25
C ALA A 346 -27.89 32.42 10.07
N GLN A 347 -29.02 32.43 9.35
CA GLN A 347 -29.78 31.22 9.07
C GLN A 347 -28.96 30.20 8.27
N THR A 348 -28.29 30.66 7.21
CA THR A 348 -27.45 29.79 6.36
C THR A 348 -26.27 29.23 7.15
N SER A 349 -25.66 30.03 8.02
CA SER A 349 -24.55 29.58 8.89
C SER A 349 -24.99 28.48 9.86
N GLY A 350 -26.16 28.63 10.49
CA GLY A 350 -26.72 27.59 11.36
C GLY A 350 -27.06 26.30 10.61
N GLN A 351 -27.54 26.40 9.36
CA GLN A 351 -27.76 25.24 8.49
C GLN A 351 -26.44 24.54 8.12
N VAL A 352 -25.37 25.28 7.82
CA VAL A 352 -24.04 24.72 7.55
C VAL A 352 -23.44 24.07 8.81
N GLY A 353 -23.60 24.69 9.98
CA GLY A 353 -23.12 24.15 11.26
C GLY A 353 -23.82 22.83 11.64
N SER A 354 -25.14 22.77 11.50
CA SER A 354 -25.91 21.54 11.72
C SER A 354 -25.57 20.45 10.70
N SER A 355 -25.42 20.79 9.42
CA SER A 355 -24.99 19.86 8.37
C SER A 355 -23.58 19.31 8.63
N SER A 356 -22.64 20.16 9.05
CA SER A 356 -21.27 19.76 9.41
C SER A 356 -21.25 18.79 10.59
N THR A 357 -22.13 19.00 11.58
CA THR A 357 -22.30 18.07 12.73
C THR A 357 -22.83 16.71 12.27
N ASN A 358 -23.85 16.70 11.40
CA ASN A 358 -24.40 15.45 10.85
C ASN A 358 -23.37 14.67 10.04
N ILE A 359 -22.59 15.35 9.19
CA ILE A 359 -21.52 14.71 8.41
C ILE A 359 -20.42 14.18 9.34
N THR A 360 -20.05 14.92 10.39
CA THR A 360 -19.07 14.46 11.40
C THR A 360 -19.53 13.14 12.05
N ASN A 361 -20.80 13.04 12.43
CA ASN A 361 -21.38 11.83 13.02
C ASN A 361 -21.39 10.67 12.03
N ALA A 362 -21.76 10.93 10.76
CA ALA A 362 -21.75 9.92 9.71
C ALA A 362 -20.33 9.41 9.41
N ALA A 363 -19.35 10.31 9.35
CA ALA A 363 -17.94 9.97 9.15
C ALA A 363 -17.36 9.19 10.34
N ALA A 364 -17.74 9.51 11.58
CA ALA A 364 -17.36 8.73 12.75
C ALA A 364 -17.95 7.30 12.72
N SER A 365 -19.21 7.16 12.29
CA SER A 365 -19.82 5.84 12.09
C SER A 365 -19.13 5.06 10.95
N LEU A 366 -18.76 5.73 9.87
CA LEU A 366 -17.98 5.13 8.78
C LEU A 366 -16.63 4.63 9.27
N ALA A 367 -15.92 5.43 10.07
CA ALA A 367 -14.63 5.04 10.67
C ALA A 367 -14.77 3.78 11.52
N SER A 368 -15.77 3.72 12.41
CA SER A 368 -16.02 2.55 13.26
C SER A 368 -16.37 1.29 12.45
N ARG A 369 -17.18 1.42 11.40
CA ARG A 369 -17.49 0.29 10.50
C ARG A 369 -16.27 -0.16 9.69
N THR A 370 -15.42 0.78 9.29
CA THR A 370 -14.18 0.51 8.56
C THR A 370 -13.18 -0.26 9.43
N GLU A 371 -13.09 0.08 10.71
CA GLU A 371 -12.28 -0.64 11.70
C GLU A 371 -12.79 -2.08 11.90
N GLN A 372 -14.10 -2.27 12.06
CA GLN A 372 -14.71 -3.61 12.12
C GLN A 372 -14.46 -4.41 10.83
N GLN A 373 -14.52 -3.75 9.68
CA GLN A 373 -14.27 -4.38 8.38
C GLN A 373 -12.79 -4.81 8.24
N ALA A 374 -11.85 -4.03 8.74
CA ALA A 374 -10.44 -4.40 8.79
C ALA A 374 -10.22 -5.68 9.62
N THR A 375 -10.87 -5.81 10.79
CA THR A 375 -10.81 -7.03 11.59
C THR A 375 -11.35 -8.25 10.83
N MET A 376 -12.49 -8.11 10.14
CA MET A 376 -13.06 -9.21 9.34
C MET A 376 -12.14 -9.59 8.16
N LEU A 377 -11.48 -8.61 7.54
CA LEU A 377 -10.51 -8.86 6.46
C LEU A 377 -9.27 -9.60 6.98
N GLU A 378 -8.79 -9.29 8.18
CA GLU A 378 -7.65 -9.99 8.80
C GLU A 378 -7.98 -11.46 9.13
N GLU A 379 -9.18 -11.71 9.65
CA GLU A 379 -9.70 -13.06 9.88
C GLU A 379 -9.86 -13.84 8.55
N ALA A 380 -10.42 -13.20 7.53
CA ALA A 380 -10.59 -13.79 6.20
C ALA A 380 -9.23 -14.12 5.54
N ALA A 381 -8.26 -13.21 5.62
CA ALA A 381 -6.90 -13.43 5.12
C ALA A 381 -6.23 -14.61 5.83
N THR A 382 -6.42 -14.74 7.14
CA THR A 382 -5.92 -15.87 7.93
C THR A 382 -6.57 -17.19 7.51
N ALA A 383 -7.89 -17.20 7.34
CA ALA A 383 -8.63 -18.37 6.86
C ALA A 383 -8.18 -18.79 5.45
N LEU A 384 -7.94 -17.83 4.55
CA LEU A 384 -7.43 -18.09 3.20
C LEU A 384 -6.02 -18.65 3.21
N LYS A 385 -5.12 -18.14 4.07
CA LYS A 385 -3.77 -18.72 4.24
C LYS A 385 -3.85 -20.18 4.69
N GLN A 386 -4.72 -20.49 5.65
CA GLN A 386 -4.93 -21.87 6.10
C GLN A 386 -5.53 -22.75 4.99
N MET A 387 -6.48 -22.22 4.22
CA MET A 387 -7.09 -22.95 3.10
C MET A 387 -6.08 -23.22 1.98
N ASN A 388 -5.22 -22.26 1.67
CA ASN A 388 -4.14 -22.42 0.69
C ASN A 388 -3.15 -23.52 1.13
N ALA A 389 -2.76 -23.51 2.42
CA ALA A 389 -1.89 -24.54 2.98
C ALA A 389 -2.52 -25.95 2.88
N LYS A 390 -3.79 -26.09 3.28
CA LYS A 390 -4.53 -27.36 3.17
C LYS A 390 -4.70 -27.84 1.73
N THR A 391 -4.87 -26.91 0.79
CA THR A 391 -5.01 -27.23 -0.65
C THR A 391 -3.68 -27.71 -1.23
N LYS A 392 -2.55 -27.08 -0.86
CA LYS A 392 -1.21 -27.56 -1.21
C LYS A 392 -0.93 -28.94 -0.62
N ASP A 393 -1.29 -29.16 0.65
CA ASP A 393 -1.14 -30.47 1.29
C ASP A 393 -1.96 -31.54 0.58
N ALA A 394 -3.20 -31.23 0.18
CA ALA A 394 -4.04 -32.15 -0.59
C ALA A 394 -3.42 -32.50 -1.95
N SER A 395 -2.90 -31.51 -2.68
CA SER A 395 -2.19 -31.72 -3.95
C SER A 395 -0.93 -32.59 -3.76
N HIS A 396 -0.15 -32.34 -2.72
CA HIS A 396 1.04 -33.12 -2.41
C HIS A 396 0.69 -34.56 -2.02
N HIS A 397 -0.34 -34.77 -1.21
CA HIS A 397 -0.81 -36.11 -0.87
C HIS A 397 -1.38 -36.87 -2.07
N ALA A 398 -2.07 -36.18 -2.98
CA ALA A 398 -2.50 -36.76 -4.25
C ALA A 398 -1.30 -37.20 -5.11
N GLY A 399 -0.24 -36.39 -5.17
CA GLY A 399 1.02 -36.76 -5.82
C GLY A 399 1.66 -38.02 -5.22
N LYS A 400 1.76 -38.09 -3.89
CA LYS A 400 2.24 -39.29 -3.19
C LYS A 400 1.37 -40.53 -3.45
N ALA A 401 0.05 -40.37 -3.40
CA ALA A 401 -0.89 -41.46 -3.68
C ALA A 401 -0.76 -41.98 -5.12
N THR A 402 -0.50 -41.10 -6.09
CA THR A 402 -0.23 -41.48 -7.48
C THR A 402 1.02 -42.37 -7.58
N GLY A 403 2.10 -42.00 -6.88
CA GLY A 403 3.32 -42.82 -6.82
C GLY A 403 3.06 -44.20 -6.21
N MET A 404 2.36 -44.27 -5.08
CA MET A 404 2.01 -45.55 -4.44
C MET A 404 1.14 -46.44 -5.33
N MET A 405 0.20 -45.86 -6.09
CA MET A 405 -0.62 -46.63 -7.03
C MET A 405 0.19 -47.14 -8.23
N ALA A 406 1.16 -46.38 -8.71
CA ALA A 406 2.07 -46.83 -9.77
C ALA A 406 2.94 -48.02 -9.31
N GLU A 407 3.46 -47.99 -8.09
CA GLU A 407 4.16 -49.11 -7.48
C GLU A 407 3.24 -50.34 -7.30
N THR A 408 2.02 -50.11 -6.80
CA THR A 408 1.01 -51.16 -6.61
C THR A 408 0.65 -51.82 -7.93
N ARG A 409 0.46 -51.04 -9.01
CA ARG A 409 0.22 -51.54 -10.36
C ARG A 409 1.38 -52.42 -10.84
N THR A 410 2.61 -51.94 -10.70
CA THR A 410 3.81 -52.70 -11.09
C THR A 410 3.90 -54.03 -10.34
N SER A 411 3.58 -54.03 -9.04
CA SER A 411 3.55 -55.24 -8.21
C SER A 411 2.45 -56.22 -8.62
N ALA A 412 1.26 -55.71 -8.99
CA ALA A 412 0.16 -56.52 -9.51
C ALA A 412 0.51 -57.14 -10.88
N GLU A 413 1.11 -56.36 -11.80
CA GLU A 413 1.58 -56.84 -13.10
C GLU A 413 2.64 -57.95 -12.95
N HIS A 414 3.59 -57.78 -12.02
CA HIS A 414 4.58 -58.80 -11.70
C HIS A 414 3.95 -60.06 -11.10
N SER A 415 3.03 -59.90 -10.15
CA SER A 415 2.30 -61.02 -9.53
C SER A 415 1.48 -61.80 -10.56
N ALA A 416 0.85 -61.09 -11.51
CA ALA A 416 0.11 -61.69 -12.60
C ALA A 416 1.04 -62.50 -13.53
N ALA A 417 2.27 -62.04 -13.77
CA ALA A 417 3.27 -62.80 -14.53
C ALA A 417 3.67 -64.10 -13.80
N VAL A 418 3.97 -64.02 -12.50
CA VAL A 418 4.33 -65.20 -11.69
C VAL A 418 3.18 -66.22 -11.65
N VAL A 419 1.94 -65.76 -11.53
CA VAL A 419 0.76 -66.64 -11.57
C VAL A 419 0.60 -67.30 -12.94
N ARG A 420 0.82 -66.59 -14.06
CA ARG A 420 0.82 -67.18 -15.40
C ARG A 420 1.88 -68.28 -15.55
N ASP A 421 3.08 -68.04 -15.04
CA ASP A 421 4.15 -69.04 -15.05
C ASP A 421 3.81 -70.27 -14.19
N ALA A 422 3.15 -70.06 -13.05
CA ALA A 422 2.68 -71.14 -12.18
C ALA A 422 1.57 -71.98 -12.84
N ILE A 423 0.64 -71.36 -13.56
CA ILE A 423 -0.39 -72.07 -14.35
C ILE A 423 0.29 -72.95 -15.40
N ALA A 424 1.20 -72.37 -16.19
CA ALA A 424 1.93 -73.12 -17.22
C ALA A 424 2.74 -74.29 -16.61
N ALA A 425 3.33 -74.11 -15.43
CA ALA A 425 4.03 -75.19 -14.73
C ALA A 425 3.09 -76.32 -14.28
N MET A 426 1.91 -75.98 -13.74
CA MET A 426 0.92 -76.96 -13.32
C MET A 426 0.30 -77.72 -14.50
N GLU A 427 0.05 -77.06 -15.63
CA GLU A 427 -0.40 -77.72 -16.87
C GLU A 427 0.62 -78.73 -17.39
N ARG A 428 1.93 -78.43 -17.30
CA ARG A 428 2.98 -79.42 -17.63
C ARG A 428 2.99 -80.59 -16.65
N ILE A 429 2.73 -80.36 -15.37
CA ILE A 429 2.66 -81.43 -14.35
C ILE A 429 1.43 -82.31 -14.60
N GLU A 430 0.29 -81.71 -14.95
CA GLU A 430 -0.93 -82.43 -15.32
C GLU A 430 -0.69 -83.32 -16.54
N GLY A 431 -0.10 -82.76 -17.60
CA GLY A 431 0.28 -83.52 -18.80
C GLY A 431 1.26 -84.66 -18.52
N SER A 432 2.29 -84.42 -17.69
CA SER A 432 3.24 -85.46 -17.26
C SER A 432 2.56 -86.56 -16.45
N SER A 433 1.63 -86.20 -15.55
CA SER A 433 0.87 -87.16 -14.75
C SER A 433 -0.02 -88.06 -15.62
N ALA A 434 -0.64 -87.49 -16.67
CA ALA A 434 -1.39 -88.25 -17.66
C ALA A 434 -0.50 -89.24 -18.43
N GLN A 435 0.68 -88.80 -18.88
CA GLN A 435 1.66 -89.67 -19.55
C GLN A 435 2.16 -90.80 -18.65
N ILE A 436 2.41 -90.54 -17.36
CA ILE A 436 2.76 -91.60 -16.40
C ILE A 436 1.60 -92.59 -16.25
N GLY A 437 0.36 -92.10 -16.22
CA GLY A 437 -0.84 -92.94 -16.22
C GLY A 437 -0.87 -93.92 -17.40
N ASP A 438 -0.56 -93.44 -18.61
CA ASP A 438 -0.49 -94.27 -19.81
C ASP A 438 0.63 -95.31 -19.73
N ILE A 439 1.82 -94.94 -19.23
CA ILE A 439 2.94 -95.88 -19.03
C ILE A 439 2.55 -96.98 -18.03
N VAL A 440 1.87 -96.62 -16.95
CA VAL A 440 1.40 -97.58 -15.93
C VAL A 440 0.34 -98.53 -16.52
N ASN A 441 -0.49 -98.07 -17.45
CA ASN A 441 -1.41 -98.94 -18.20
C ASN A 441 -0.64 -99.96 -19.06
N VAL A 442 0.39 -99.52 -19.78
CA VAL A 442 1.24 -100.42 -20.57
C VAL A 442 1.98 -101.44 -19.68
N ILE A 443 2.46 -101.04 -18.50
CA ILE A 443 3.11 -101.95 -17.55
C ILE A 443 2.14 -103.02 -17.05
N ASP A 444 0.90 -102.65 -16.73
CA ASP A 444 -0.17 -103.57 -16.32
C ASP A 444 -0.50 -104.58 -17.45
N GLU A 445 -0.57 -104.11 -18.70
CA GLU A 445 -0.74 -104.96 -19.87
C GLU A 445 0.44 -105.94 -20.07
N ILE A 446 1.69 -105.47 -19.93
CA ILE A 446 2.88 -106.33 -20.01
C ILE A 446 2.87 -107.37 -18.89
N ALA A 447 2.52 -106.98 -17.66
CA ALA A 447 2.41 -107.89 -16.52
C ALA A 447 1.33 -108.96 -16.78
N PHE A 448 0.17 -108.58 -17.32
CA PHE A 448 -0.89 -109.51 -17.70
C PHE A 448 -0.44 -110.49 -18.79
N GLN A 449 0.18 -109.99 -19.86
CA GLN A 449 0.73 -110.82 -20.93
C GLN A 449 1.81 -111.78 -20.40
N THR A 450 2.71 -111.32 -19.54
CA THR A 450 3.76 -112.13 -18.91
C THR A 450 3.18 -113.23 -18.04
N ASN A 451 2.12 -112.93 -17.27
CA ASN A 451 1.40 -113.92 -16.47
C ASN A 451 0.73 -115.00 -17.37
N LEU A 452 0.17 -114.63 -18.52
CA LEU A 452 -0.37 -115.58 -19.49
C LEU A 452 0.71 -116.44 -20.18
N LEU A 453 1.84 -115.83 -20.55
CA LEU A 453 3.01 -116.53 -21.11
C LEU A 453 3.59 -117.53 -20.11
N ALA A 454 3.75 -117.12 -18.85
CA ALA A 454 4.24 -117.96 -17.77
C ALA A 454 3.27 -119.11 -17.47
N LEU A 455 1.95 -118.85 -17.52
CA LEU A 455 0.94 -119.91 -17.41
C LEU A 455 1.07 -120.94 -18.55
N ASN A 456 1.19 -120.48 -19.80
CA ASN A 456 1.36 -121.35 -20.96
C ASN A 456 2.66 -122.18 -20.85
N ALA A 457 3.77 -121.55 -20.44
CA ALA A 457 5.05 -122.22 -20.21
C ALA A 457 4.96 -123.24 -19.07
N GLY A 458 4.24 -122.93 -17.99
CA GLY A 458 4.00 -123.86 -16.88
C GLY A 458 3.18 -125.08 -17.30
N VAL A 459 2.18 -124.90 -18.16
CA VAL A 459 1.38 -125.99 -18.73
C VAL A 459 2.24 -126.89 -19.64
N GLU A 460 3.07 -126.31 -20.51
CA GLU A 460 3.94 -127.09 -21.40
C GLU A 460 5.07 -127.80 -20.62
N ALA A 461 5.58 -127.19 -19.55
CA ALA A 461 6.52 -127.82 -18.63
C ALA A 461 5.91 -129.00 -17.88
N ALA A 462 4.64 -128.91 -17.45
CA ALA A 462 3.90 -130.03 -16.86
C ALA A 462 3.68 -131.16 -17.89
N ARG A 463 3.48 -130.80 -19.16
CA ARG A 463 3.33 -131.75 -20.28
C ARG A 463 4.61 -132.52 -20.59
N ALA A 464 5.78 -131.92 -20.37
CA ALA A 464 7.09 -132.54 -20.57
C ALA A 464 7.54 -133.50 -19.43
N GLY A 465 6.74 -133.66 -18.37
CA GLY A 465 6.99 -134.64 -17.31
C GLY A 465 8.26 -134.38 -16.48
N GLU A 466 9.04 -135.42 -16.18
CA GLU A 466 10.28 -135.32 -15.37
C GLU A 466 11.31 -134.34 -15.96
N ALA A 467 11.41 -134.23 -17.29
CA ALA A 467 12.35 -133.33 -17.96
C ALA A 467 11.96 -131.84 -17.83
N GLY A 468 10.69 -131.54 -17.54
CA GLY A 468 10.14 -130.18 -17.46
C GLY A 468 10.10 -129.57 -16.04
N LYS A 469 10.44 -130.33 -14.99
CA LYS A 469 10.32 -129.86 -13.58
C LYS A 469 11.05 -128.55 -13.29
N GLY A 470 12.27 -128.38 -13.83
CA GLY A 470 13.03 -127.13 -13.67
C GLY A 470 12.36 -125.93 -14.36
N PHE A 471 11.80 -126.14 -15.56
CA PHE A 471 11.05 -125.12 -16.29
C PHE A 471 9.72 -124.77 -15.62
N ALA A 472 9.05 -125.73 -14.99
CA ALA A 472 7.80 -125.49 -14.26
C ALA A 472 8.00 -124.57 -13.06
N VAL A 473 9.10 -124.73 -12.31
CA VAL A 473 9.44 -123.85 -11.19
C VAL A 473 9.73 -122.43 -11.68
N VAL A 474 10.53 -122.28 -12.74
CA VAL A 474 10.80 -120.96 -13.34
C VAL A 474 9.51 -120.31 -13.85
N ALA A 475 8.63 -121.07 -14.51
CA ALA A 475 7.34 -120.56 -14.98
C ALA A 475 6.43 -120.10 -13.82
N GLN A 476 6.42 -120.80 -12.69
CA GLN A 476 5.68 -120.37 -11.50
C GLN A 476 6.27 -119.09 -10.89
N GLU A 477 7.59 -118.98 -10.78
CA GLU A 477 8.28 -117.78 -10.26
C GLU A 477 8.02 -116.55 -11.15
N VAL A 478 8.11 -116.71 -12.48
CA VAL A 478 7.80 -115.65 -13.45
C VAL A 478 6.34 -115.22 -13.35
N ARG A 479 5.41 -116.17 -13.12
CA ARG A 479 3.99 -115.88 -12.93
C ARG A 479 3.74 -115.09 -11.65
N GLU A 480 4.37 -115.47 -10.54
CA GLU A 480 4.25 -114.77 -9.27
C GLU A 480 4.84 -113.34 -9.36
N LEU A 481 5.98 -113.19 -10.03
CA LEU A 481 6.56 -111.87 -10.33
C LEU A 481 5.62 -111.01 -11.18
N ALA A 482 5.01 -111.59 -12.21
CA ALA A 482 4.05 -110.88 -13.07
C ALA A 482 2.81 -110.41 -12.28
N LEU A 483 2.26 -111.25 -11.38
CA LEU A 483 1.15 -110.86 -10.50
C LEU A 483 1.57 -109.74 -9.52
N ARG A 484 2.78 -109.80 -8.97
CA ARG A 484 3.33 -108.72 -8.14
C ARG A 484 3.49 -107.41 -8.92
N SER A 485 3.96 -107.47 -10.16
CA SER A 485 4.07 -106.31 -11.05
C SER A 485 2.70 -105.70 -11.38
N ALA A 486 1.68 -106.52 -11.66
CA ALA A 486 0.31 -106.03 -11.90
C ALA A 486 -0.29 -105.34 -10.67
N ASN A 487 -0.11 -105.91 -9.47
CA ASN A 487 -0.56 -105.29 -8.23
C ASN A 487 0.15 -103.95 -7.96
N ALA A 488 1.48 -103.90 -8.16
CA ALA A 488 2.25 -102.66 -8.03
C ALA A 488 1.81 -101.60 -9.07
N ALA A 489 1.56 -102.00 -10.31
CA ALA A 489 1.03 -101.10 -11.34
C ALA A 489 -0.34 -100.53 -10.95
N LYS A 490 -1.22 -101.35 -10.37
CA LYS A 490 -2.55 -100.90 -9.88
C LYS A 490 -2.43 -99.89 -8.72
N GLU A 491 -1.52 -100.12 -7.78
CA GLU A 491 -1.25 -99.17 -6.69
C GLU A 491 -0.68 -97.83 -7.21
N ILE A 492 0.28 -97.89 -8.13
CA ILE A 492 0.82 -96.68 -8.78
C ILE A 492 -0.29 -95.94 -9.55
N ARG A 493 -1.16 -96.66 -10.26
CA ARG A 493 -2.31 -96.04 -10.97
C ARG A 493 -3.22 -95.28 -10.01
N ALA A 494 -3.52 -95.83 -8.85
CA ALA A 494 -4.33 -95.16 -7.83
C ALA A 494 -3.65 -93.88 -7.29
N LEU A 495 -2.33 -93.93 -7.05
CA LEU A 495 -1.55 -92.76 -6.64
C LEU A 495 -1.55 -91.68 -7.73
N ILE A 496 -1.31 -92.05 -8.99
CA ILE A 496 -1.31 -91.11 -10.12
C ILE A 496 -2.68 -90.48 -10.33
N SER A 497 -3.77 -91.25 -10.22
CA SER A 497 -5.13 -90.72 -10.29
C SER A 497 -5.42 -89.70 -9.18
N THR A 498 -4.90 -89.95 -7.98
CA THR A 498 -5.04 -89.02 -6.84
C THR A 498 -4.24 -87.75 -7.09
N SER A 499 -2.97 -87.89 -7.54
CA SER A 499 -2.12 -86.76 -7.90
C SER A 499 -2.71 -85.92 -9.02
N SER A 500 -3.28 -86.54 -10.07
CA SER A 500 -3.96 -85.83 -11.15
C SER A 500 -5.13 -84.97 -10.65
N THR A 501 -5.93 -85.50 -9.70
CA THR A 501 -7.04 -84.76 -9.10
C THR A 501 -6.55 -83.57 -8.27
N GLN A 502 -5.47 -83.76 -7.50
CA GLN A 502 -4.85 -82.69 -6.71
C GLN A 502 -4.23 -81.60 -7.60
N VAL A 503 -3.56 -81.97 -8.69
CA VAL A 503 -3.01 -81.03 -9.67
C VAL A 503 -4.12 -80.23 -10.33
N SER A 504 -5.20 -80.88 -10.79
CA SER A 504 -6.35 -80.20 -11.40
C SER A 504 -6.99 -79.19 -10.43
N THR A 505 -7.17 -79.56 -9.17
CA THR A 505 -7.65 -78.63 -8.11
C THR A 505 -6.68 -77.46 -7.92
N GLY A 506 -5.37 -77.73 -7.95
CA GLY A 506 -4.32 -76.71 -7.88
C GLY A 506 -4.38 -75.72 -9.05
N VAL A 507 -4.55 -76.21 -10.28
CA VAL A 507 -4.74 -75.38 -11.49
C VAL A 507 -5.95 -74.46 -11.34
N GLU A 508 -7.07 -74.96 -10.81
CA GLU A 508 -8.28 -74.16 -10.59
C GLU A 508 -8.03 -73.02 -9.58
N LEU A 509 -7.39 -73.32 -8.44
CA LEU A 509 -7.05 -72.33 -7.42
C LEU A 509 -6.13 -71.23 -7.96
N VAL A 510 -5.09 -71.60 -8.70
CA VAL A 510 -4.15 -70.64 -9.29
C VAL A 510 -4.83 -69.77 -10.35
N ASN A 511 -5.73 -70.35 -11.17
CA ASN A 511 -6.54 -69.58 -12.11
C ASN A 511 -7.45 -68.55 -11.42
N ARG A 512 -8.08 -68.93 -10.29
CA ARG A 512 -8.88 -68.01 -9.48
C ARG A 512 -8.04 -66.87 -8.91
N THR A 513 -6.82 -67.16 -8.45
CA THR A 513 -5.86 -66.13 -8.02
C THR A 513 -5.52 -65.17 -9.17
N GLY A 514 -5.31 -65.68 -10.38
CA GLY A 514 -5.05 -64.85 -11.57
C GLY A 514 -6.20 -63.89 -11.88
N LYS A 515 -7.46 -64.36 -11.79
CA LYS A 515 -8.64 -63.50 -11.96
C LYS A 515 -8.72 -62.38 -10.91
N ALA A 516 -8.47 -62.70 -9.64
CA ALA A 516 -8.48 -61.70 -8.57
C ALA A 516 -7.39 -60.62 -8.77
N LEU A 517 -6.21 -60.97 -9.30
CA LEU A 517 -5.17 -60.00 -9.62
C LEU A 517 -5.57 -59.06 -10.76
N MET A 518 -6.27 -59.54 -11.79
CA MET A 518 -6.80 -58.69 -12.86
C MET A 518 -7.87 -57.71 -12.35
N GLU A 519 -8.72 -58.14 -11.41
CA GLU A 519 -9.68 -57.24 -10.74
C GLU A 519 -8.97 -56.15 -9.94
N ILE A 520 -7.90 -56.49 -9.21
CA ILE A 520 -7.07 -55.52 -8.48
C ILE A 520 -6.44 -54.51 -9.44
N GLU A 521 -5.91 -54.95 -10.59
CA GLU A 521 -5.34 -54.05 -11.60
C GLU A 521 -6.37 -53.01 -12.07
N GLY A 522 -7.60 -53.44 -12.39
CA GLY A 522 -8.68 -52.53 -12.77
C GLY A 522 -9.12 -51.58 -11.65
N GLN A 523 -9.05 -52.00 -10.38
CA GLN A 523 -9.30 -51.12 -9.23
C GLN A 523 -8.19 -50.08 -9.06
N VAL A 524 -6.93 -50.47 -9.23
CA VAL A 524 -5.78 -49.55 -9.15
C VAL A 524 -5.87 -48.48 -10.23
N GLU A 525 -6.29 -48.82 -11.45
CA GLU A 525 -6.52 -47.86 -12.52
C GLU A 525 -7.62 -46.84 -12.17
N GLN A 526 -8.76 -47.30 -11.63
CA GLN A 526 -9.85 -46.43 -11.20
C GLN A 526 -9.43 -45.47 -10.07
N VAL A 527 -8.72 -45.99 -9.07
CA VAL A 527 -8.21 -45.18 -7.95
C VAL A 527 -7.19 -44.14 -8.45
N SER A 528 -6.29 -44.54 -9.35
CA SER A 528 -5.34 -43.62 -9.99
C SER A 528 -6.06 -42.47 -10.72
N GLY A 529 -7.14 -42.78 -11.45
CA GLY A 529 -7.95 -41.77 -12.12
C GLY A 529 -8.71 -40.82 -11.17
N LEU A 530 -9.09 -41.28 -9.97
CA LEU A 530 -9.67 -40.43 -8.93
C LEU A 530 -8.60 -39.51 -8.31
N ILE A 531 -7.42 -40.04 -8.03
CA ILE A 531 -6.30 -39.25 -7.48
C ILE A 531 -5.87 -38.15 -8.45
N ALA A 532 -5.79 -38.46 -9.76
CA ALA A 532 -5.49 -37.47 -10.79
C ALA A 532 -6.51 -36.32 -10.82
N ARG A 533 -7.80 -36.65 -10.65
CA ARG A 533 -8.86 -35.64 -10.53
C ARG A 533 -8.73 -34.79 -9.27
N ILE A 534 -8.38 -35.38 -8.12
CA ILE A 534 -8.11 -34.63 -6.88
C ILE A 534 -6.96 -33.66 -7.08
N ALA A 535 -5.85 -34.10 -7.69
CA ALA A 535 -4.70 -33.24 -7.97
C ALA A 535 -5.07 -32.05 -8.88
N SER A 536 -5.83 -32.31 -9.95
CA SER A 536 -6.34 -31.26 -10.85
C SER A 536 -7.20 -30.24 -10.10
N VAL A 537 -8.20 -30.70 -9.36
CA VAL A 537 -9.11 -29.82 -8.60
C VAL A 537 -8.37 -29.04 -7.52
N SER A 538 -7.40 -29.65 -6.83
CA SER A 538 -6.56 -28.94 -5.86
C SER A 538 -5.71 -27.85 -6.53
N SER A 539 -5.20 -28.07 -7.74
CA SER A 539 -4.46 -27.05 -8.49
C SER A 539 -5.37 -25.88 -8.93
N GLU A 540 -6.58 -26.17 -9.39
CA GLU A 540 -7.59 -25.16 -9.71
C GLU A 540 -8.00 -24.35 -8.48
N GLN A 541 -8.23 -25.02 -7.33
CA GLN A 541 -8.53 -24.37 -6.07
C GLN A 541 -7.40 -23.46 -5.58
N ALA A 542 -6.14 -23.89 -5.72
CA ALA A 542 -5.00 -23.07 -5.34
C ALA A 542 -4.95 -21.76 -6.16
N THR A 543 -5.27 -21.86 -7.45
CA THR A 543 -5.37 -20.69 -8.35
C THR A 543 -6.50 -19.75 -7.91
N ALA A 544 -7.70 -20.30 -7.68
CA ALA A 544 -8.84 -19.52 -7.20
C ALA A 544 -8.57 -18.84 -5.84
N ILE A 545 -7.91 -19.54 -4.91
CA ILE A 545 -7.51 -18.96 -3.61
C ILE A 545 -6.51 -17.82 -3.81
N SER A 546 -5.61 -17.92 -4.78
CA SER A 546 -4.66 -16.85 -5.11
C SER A 546 -5.38 -15.59 -5.62
N GLU A 547 -6.40 -15.74 -6.48
CA GLU A 547 -7.23 -14.63 -6.97
C GLU A 547 -8.05 -14.00 -5.84
N ILE A 548 -8.62 -14.82 -4.95
CA ILE A 548 -9.33 -14.31 -3.77
C ILE A 548 -8.37 -13.55 -2.86
N ASN A 549 -7.15 -14.04 -2.65
CA ASN A 549 -6.15 -13.36 -1.84
C ASN A 549 -5.80 -11.97 -2.41
N ALA A 550 -5.63 -11.86 -3.74
CA ALA A 550 -5.44 -10.57 -4.40
C ALA A 550 -6.65 -9.62 -4.20
N SER A 551 -7.87 -10.16 -4.26
CA SER A 551 -9.09 -9.39 -4.00
C SER A 551 -9.19 -8.90 -2.55
N VAL A 552 -8.77 -9.72 -1.58
CA VAL A 552 -8.70 -9.34 -0.16
C VAL A 552 -7.66 -8.24 0.07
N SER A 553 -6.50 -8.32 -0.58
CA SER A 553 -5.51 -7.23 -0.54
C SER A 553 -6.04 -5.92 -1.12
N ALA A 554 -6.79 -5.97 -2.21
CA ALA A 554 -7.43 -4.79 -2.77
C ALA A 554 -8.53 -4.22 -1.84
N LEU A 555 -9.29 -5.09 -1.16
CA LEU A 555 -10.27 -4.66 -0.16
C LEU A 555 -9.59 -4.01 1.06
N ASP A 556 -8.42 -4.49 1.48
CA ASP A 556 -7.64 -3.87 2.55
C ASP A 556 -7.19 -2.45 2.16
N GLU A 557 -6.68 -2.25 0.94
CA GLU A 557 -6.31 -0.92 0.43
C GLU A 557 -7.50 0.05 0.43
N VAL A 558 -8.67 -0.40 -0.05
CA VAL A 558 -9.91 0.40 -0.04
C VAL A 558 -10.36 0.69 1.40
N THR A 559 -10.24 -0.28 2.32
CA THR A 559 -10.59 -0.11 3.73
C THR A 559 -9.70 0.94 4.39
N GLN A 560 -8.39 0.92 4.13
CA GLN A 560 -7.46 1.94 4.61
C GLN A 560 -7.75 3.32 4.02
N ARG A 561 -8.05 3.42 2.71
CA ARG A 561 -8.49 4.68 2.09
C ARG A 561 -9.78 5.20 2.71
N ASN A 562 -10.76 4.34 2.98
CA ASN A 562 -12.00 4.74 3.63
C ASN A 562 -11.75 5.28 5.05
N ALA A 563 -10.84 4.68 5.80
CA ALA A 563 -10.45 5.16 7.13
C ALA A 563 -9.81 6.55 7.04
N ALA A 564 -8.86 6.73 6.10
CA ALA A 564 -8.21 8.02 5.86
C ALA A 564 -9.23 9.10 5.44
N MET A 565 -10.12 8.77 4.49
CA MET A 565 -11.19 9.67 4.04
C MET A 565 -12.16 10.04 5.17
N ALA A 566 -12.50 9.10 6.06
CA ALA A 566 -13.36 9.38 7.20
C ALA A 566 -12.71 10.38 8.17
N VAL A 567 -11.41 10.21 8.45
CA VAL A 567 -10.62 11.13 9.28
C VAL A 567 -10.52 12.52 8.63
N GLU A 568 -10.22 12.57 7.32
CA GLU A 568 -10.16 13.82 6.56
C GLU A 568 -11.51 14.54 6.57
N THR A 569 -12.62 13.81 6.37
CA THR A 569 -13.97 14.36 6.40
C THR A 569 -14.32 14.95 7.76
N VAL A 570 -13.99 14.25 8.86
CA VAL A 570 -14.17 14.77 10.22
C VAL A 570 -13.36 16.06 10.42
N SER A 571 -12.13 16.11 9.93
CA SER A 571 -11.27 17.31 10.01
C SER A 571 -11.85 18.49 9.25
N ALA A 572 -12.29 18.26 8.01
CA ALA A 572 -12.91 19.28 7.16
C ALA A 572 -14.22 19.81 7.76
N CYS A 573 -15.07 18.94 8.32
CA CYS A 573 -16.30 19.34 8.99
C CYS A 573 -16.05 20.12 10.28
N ARG A 574 -15.01 19.78 11.05
CA ARG A 574 -14.59 20.58 12.22
C ARG A 574 -14.11 21.97 11.81
N ALA A 575 -13.33 22.06 10.74
CA ALA A 575 -12.90 23.35 10.20
C ALA A 575 -14.10 24.20 9.75
N LEU A 576 -15.06 23.60 9.03
CA LEU A 576 -16.32 24.25 8.67
C LEU A 576 -17.12 24.69 9.91
N GLY A 577 -17.22 23.85 10.93
CA GLY A 577 -17.89 24.18 12.19
C GLY A 577 -17.28 25.41 12.88
N ASN A 578 -15.94 25.48 12.93
CA ASN A 578 -15.23 26.65 13.46
C ASN A 578 -15.47 27.90 12.61
N GLN A 579 -15.50 27.76 11.28
CA GLN A 579 -15.78 28.84 10.35
C GLN A 579 -17.21 29.38 10.53
N THR A 580 -18.19 28.49 10.68
CA THR A 580 -19.59 28.88 10.96
C THR A 580 -19.73 29.56 12.30
N GLN A 581 -19.06 29.07 13.34
CA GLN A 581 -19.07 29.71 14.67
C GLN A 581 -18.43 31.10 14.64
N THR A 582 -17.36 31.27 13.84
CA THR A 582 -16.75 32.58 13.60
C THR A 582 -17.72 33.51 12.88
N LEU A 583 -18.43 33.02 11.85
CA LEU A 583 -19.40 33.81 11.11
C LEU A 583 -20.58 34.23 11.98
N GLU A 584 -21.12 33.31 12.78
CA GLU A 584 -22.15 33.58 13.79
C GLU A 584 -21.68 34.62 14.80
N GLY A 585 -20.41 34.57 15.24
CA GLY A 585 -19.82 35.58 16.09
C GLY A 585 -19.69 36.96 15.45
N VAL A 586 -19.43 37.03 14.13
CA VAL A 586 -19.39 38.30 13.37
C VAL A 586 -20.79 38.85 13.18
N VAL A 587 -21.76 38.02 12.77
CA VAL A 587 -23.15 38.42 12.60
C VAL A 587 -23.79 38.81 13.93
N GLY A 588 -23.44 38.12 15.02
CA GLY A 588 -23.91 38.43 16.38
C GLY A 588 -23.41 39.77 16.93
N ARG A 589 -22.45 40.44 16.27
CA ARG A 589 -22.10 41.85 16.59
C ARG A 589 -23.16 42.82 16.10
N PHE A 590 -23.97 42.42 15.12
CA PHE A 590 -25.05 43.22 14.59
C PHE A 590 -26.34 42.89 15.33
N GLN A 591 -26.98 43.89 15.94
CA GLN A 591 -28.35 43.74 16.45
C GLN A 591 -29.30 43.78 15.26
N ILE A 592 -29.79 42.61 14.90
CA ILE A 592 -30.84 42.41 13.91
C ILE A 592 -32.17 42.27 14.64
N GLU A 593 -33.23 42.80 14.02
CA GLU A 593 -34.60 42.62 14.50
C GLU A 593 -34.83 41.11 14.69
N ALA A 594 -35.14 40.70 15.93
CA ALA A 594 -35.40 39.29 16.20
C ALA A 594 -36.57 38.86 15.29
N PRO A 595 -36.43 37.79 14.49
CA PRO A 595 -37.53 37.35 13.65
C PRO A 595 -38.73 37.15 14.55
N ALA A 596 -39.79 37.92 14.31
CA ALA A 596 -41.04 37.82 15.06
C ALA A 596 -41.37 36.33 15.14
N ALA A 597 -41.37 35.77 16.35
CA ALA A 597 -41.56 34.35 16.61
C ALA A 597 -42.92 33.92 16.04
N GLY A 598 -42.93 33.56 14.77
CA GLY A 598 -44.11 33.19 14.01
C GLY A 598 -44.52 31.79 14.41
N GLY A 599 -45.47 31.73 15.35
CA GLY A 599 -46.43 30.64 15.51
C GLY A 599 -45.83 29.23 15.62
N ALA A 600 -45.74 28.74 16.86
CA ALA A 600 -45.71 27.32 17.16
C ALA A 600 -46.73 26.55 16.29
N ARG A 601 -46.23 25.79 15.31
CA ARG A 601 -47.05 24.79 14.60
C ARG A 601 -47.39 23.69 15.62
N PRO A 602 -48.67 23.33 15.81
CA PRO A 602 -49.02 22.23 16.69
C PRO A 602 -48.51 20.93 16.06
N GLN A 603 -47.71 20.18 16.82
CA GLN A 603 -47.41 18.78 16.49
C GLN A 603 -48.73 18.02 16.35
N ARG A 604 -49.03 17.56 15.13
CA ARG A 604 -50.03 16.52 14.90
C ARG A 604 -49.38 15.18 15.24
N ALA A 605 -49.93 14.52 16.25
CA ALA A 605 -49.72 13.11 16.49
C ALA A 605 -50.31 12.28 15.33
N ALA A 606 -49.50 11.36 14.80
CA ALA A 606 -49.92 10.08 14.22
C ALA A 606 -48.70 9.16 14.17
#